data_AF-A0A921Z386-F1
#
_entry.id   AF-A0A921Z386-F1
#
_cell.length_a   1.000
_cell.length_b   1.000
_cell.length_c   1.000
_cell.angle_alpha   90.00
_cell.angle_beta   90.00
_cell.angle_gamma   90.00
#
_symmetry.space_group_name_H-M   'P 1'
#
loop_
_entity.id
_entity.type
_entity.pdbx_description
1 polymer ?
#
loop_
_entity_poly.entity_id
_entity_poly.type
_entity_poly.pdbx_seq_one_letter_code
_entity_poly.pdbx_strand_id
1 'polypeptide(L)'
;MTSFQTESLLEYLLVEYRWIFVLFILLPMSAVGKVWSTIRNYVVFIMNSAPKMHDQKVKEVQRQIKEWLAGDRSTRLCTARPSWQTMNVRHGLYKKTYTNIKINLVDVLEVDTDKMTVRCEPLATMGQLSKILQPMGLSIPVVPELDQLTVGGLVMDTGVETSAHIYGLFQHSCIEFELVLADGSVVISSKIRSPRVPSIQPHLGYREAFQ
;
A
#
# COMPACT_ATOMS: atom_id res chain seq x y z
N MET A 1 -12.84 23.62 -35.97
CA MET A 1 -11.59 24.17 -35.40
C MET A 1 -11.98 25.39 -34.57
N THR A 2 -12.24 25.20 -33.29
CA THR A 2 -12.54 26.29 -32.36
C THR A 2 -11.23 26.94 -31.94
N SER A 3 -10.95 28.13 -32.48
CA SER A 3 -9.79 28.95 -32.11
C SER A 3 -9.98 29.51 -30.71
N PHE A 4 -9.26 28.97 -29.73
CA PHE A 4 -9.12 29.59 -28.42
C PHE A 4 -8.35 30.91 -28.59
N GLN A 5 -9.00 32.06 -28.40
CA GLN A 5 -8.29 33.34 -28.26
C GLN A 5 -7.50 33.27 -26.95
N THR A 6 -6.18 33.21 -27.07
CA THR A 6 -5.26 33.23 -25.94
C THR A 6 -4.84 34.67 -25.69
N GLU A 7 -5.19 35.21 -24.53
CA GLU A 7 -4.98 36.63 -24.19
C GLU A 7 -3.55 36.90 -23.69
N SER A 8 -2.77 35.85 -23.37
CA SER A 8 -1.36 35.99 -22.96
C SER A 8 -0.42 35.03 -23.70
N LEU A 9 0.80 35.50 -23.95
CA LEU A 9 1.91 34.69 -24.51
C LEU A 9 2.17 33.41 -23.70
N LEU A 10 1.93 33.45 -22.39
CA LEU A 10 2.10 32.29 -21.51
C LEU A 10 1.05 31.21 -21.78
N GLU A 11 -0.21 31.57 -22.01
CA GLU A 11 -1.24 30.59 -22.37
C GLU A 11 -0.98 30.00 -23.75
N TYR A 12 -0.53 30.81 -24.72
CA TYR A 12 -0.16 30.30 -26.05
C TYR A 12 1.01 29.30 -25.95
N LEU A 13 2.05 29.61 -25.17
CA LEU A 13 3.17 28.70 -24.93
C LEU A 13 2.73 27.43 -24.18
N LEU A 14 1.86 27.56 -23.19
CA LEU A 14 1.32 26.42 -22.42
C LEU A 14 0.36 25.54 -23.22
N VAL A 15 -0.32 26.06 -24.25
CA VAL A 15 -1.32 25.30 -25.05
C VAL A 15 -0.72 24.75 -26.34
N GLU A 16 0.09 25.53 -27.06
CA GLU A 16 0.69 25.12 -28.34
C GLU A 16 1.97 24.28 -28.13
N TYR A 17 2.76 24.60 -27.10
CA TYR A 17 3.99 23.87 -26.75
C TYR A 17 3.85 23.00 -25.49
N ARG A 18 2.63 22.46 -25.25
CA ARG A 18 2.34 21.52 -24.14
C ARG A 18 3.39 20.43 -24.00
N TRP A 19 3.84 19.89 -25.13
CA TRP A 19 4.83 18.81 -25.18
C TRP A 19 6.20 19.24 -24.65
N ILE A 20 6.65 20.48 -24.91
CA ILE A 20 7.91 21.02 -24.38
C ILE A 20 7.82 21.15 -22.86
N PHE A 21 6.73 21.74 -22.36
CA PHE A 21 6.51 21.88 -20.92
C PHE A 21 6.46 20.51 -20.22
N VAL A 22 5.76 19.53 -20.81
CA VAL A 22 5.67 18.18 -20.26
C VAL A 22 7.04 17.48 -20.25
N LEU A 23 7.82 17.56 -21.33
CA LEU A 23 9.10 16.88 -21.44
C LEU A 23 10.19 17.50 -20.55
N PHE A 24 10.27 18.83 -20.47
CA PHE A 24 11.39 19.50 -19.79
C PHE A 24 11.09 19.88 -18.34
N ILE A 25 9.82 19.97 -17.93
CA ILE A 25 9.45 20.35 -16.56
C ILE A 25 8.73 19.21 -15.86
N LEU A 26 7.63 18.71 -16.45
CA LEU A 26 6.78 17.72 -15.78
C LEU A 26 7.47 16.36 -15.62
N LEU A 27 8.12 15.86 -16.67
CA LEU A 27 8.78 14.55 -16.68
C LEU A 27 9.98 14.50 -15.72
N PRO A 28 10.90 15.49 -15.71
CA PRO A 28 11.98 15.55 -14.74
C PRO A 28 11.46 15.72 -13.31
N MET A 29 10.44 16.57 -13.10
CA MET A 29 9.83 16.76 -11.78
C MET A 29 9.20 15.46 -11.25
N SER A 30 8.52 14.70 -12.12
CA SER A 30 7.98 13.37 -11.77
C SER A 30 9.09 12.37 -11.44
N ALA A 31 10.17 12.35 -12.23
CA ALA A 31 11.32 11.49 -11.98
C ALA A 31 11.99 11.81 -10.63
N VAL A 32 12.19 13.09 -10.32
CA VAL A 32 12.72 13.54 -9.02
C VAL A 32 11.79 13.13 -7.89
N GLY A 33 10.47 13.29 -8.05
CA GLY A 33 9.48 12.86 -7.05
C GLY A 33 9.52 11.35 -6.79
N LYS A 34 9.67 10.54 -7.85
CA LYS A 34 9.85 9.08 -7.72
C LYS A 34 11.15 8.75 -6.98
N VAL A 35 12.27 9.35 -7.38
CA VAL A 35 13.58 9.15 -6.74
C VAL A 35 13.53 9.53 -5.26
N TRP A 36 12.95 10.69 -4.92
CA TRP A 36 12.75 11.10 -3.53
C TRP A 36 11.93 10.07 -2.77
N SER A 37 10.78 9.65 -3.30
CA SER A 37 9.91 8.68 -2.61
C SER A 37 10.62 7.35 -2.42
N THR A 38 11.39 6.87 -3.40
CA THR A 38 12.18 5.66 -3.30
C THR A 38 13.27 5.79 -2.24
N ILE A 39 14.02 6.90 -2.22
CA ILE A 39 15.05 7.18 -1.21
C ILE A 39 14.41 7.26 0.17
N ARG A 40 13.32 8.01 0.33
CA ARG A 40 12.60 8.11 1.60
C ARG A 40 12.16 6.73 2.10
N ASN A 41 11.54 5.93 1.23
CA ASN A 41 11.08 4.59 1.59
C ASN A 41 12.27 3.67 1.92
N TYR A 42 13.39 3.78 1.20
CA TYR A 42 14.63 3.03 1.47
C TYR A 42 15.30 3.44 2.78
N VAL A 43 15.33 4.73 3.08
CA VAL A 43 15.84 5.27 4.36
C VAL A 43 14.94 4.85 5.52
N VAL A 44 13.62 4.95 5.35
CA VAL A 44 12.64 4.47 6.35
C VAL A 44 12.80 2.98 6.57
N PHE A 45 12.99 2.19 5.51
CA PHE A 45 13.31 0.77 5.61
C PHE A 45 14.58 0.58 6.44
N ILE A 46 15.74 1.07 6.00
CA ILE A 46 17.01 0.90 6.74
C ILE A 46 16.92 1.30 8.22
N MET A 47 16.26 2.42 8.52
CA MET A 47 16.14 2.90 9.91
C MET A 47 15.13 2.10 10.74
N ASN A 48 14.13 1.45 10.13
CA ASN A 48 13.06 0.72 10.82
C ASN A 48 13.06 -0.81 10.57
N SER A 49 14.02 -1.35 9.80
CA SER A 49 14.11 -2.74 9.31
C SER A 49 14.27 -3.81 10.40
N ALA A 50 14.21 -3.48 11.68
CA ALA A 50 14.30 -4.49 12.73
C ALA A 50 12.90 -5.06 13.02
N PRO A 51 12.70 -6.39 12.96
CA PRO A 51 11.48 -7.05 13.43
C PRO A 51 11.09 -6.63 14.86
N LYS A 52 12.10 -6.28 15.67
CA LYS A 52 11.94 -5.78 17.06
C LYS A 52 11.24 -4.42 17.16
N MET A 53 11.24 -3.62 16.10
CA MET A 53 10.56 -2.32 16.07
C MET A 53 9.07 -2.46 15.74
N HIS A 54 8.65 -3.58 15.14
CA HIS A 54 7.25 -3.84 14.83
C HIS A 54 6.37 -3.75 16.09
N ASP A 55 6.75 -4.48 17.15
CA ASP A 55 6.03 -4.47 18.43
C ASP A 55 5.93 -3.06 19.03
N GLN A 56 6.96 -2.23 18.85
CA GLN A 56 6.95 -0.84 19.32
C GLN A 56 5.98 0.02 18.51
N LYS A 57 5.94 -0.15 17.18
CA LYS A 57 4.98 0.53 16.30
C LYS A 57 3.55 0.10 16.62
N VAL A 58 3.30 -1.18 16.88
CA VAL A 58 1.99 -1.70 17.31
C VAL A 58 1.59 -1.09 18.65
N LYS A 59 2.49 -1.05 19.63
CA LYS A 59 2.25 -0.38 20.93
C LYS A 59 1.93 1.11 20.77
N GLU A 60 2.57 1.79 19.82
CA GLU A 60 2.28 3.19 19.51
C GLU A 60 0.87 3.37 18.92
N VAL A 61 0.42 2.46 18.06
CA VAL A 61 -0.97 2.43 17.58
C VAL A 61 -1.95 2.16 18.73
N GLN A 62 -1.63 1.20 19.62
CA GLN A 62 -2.43 0.94 20.82
C GLN A 62 -2.50 2.17 21.73
N ARG A 63 -1.39 2.90 21.92
CA ARG A 63 -1.34 4.14 22.71
C ARG A 63 -2.29 5.18 22.14
N GLN A 64 -2.24 5.42 20.83
CA GLN A 64 -3.15 6.36 20.16
C GLN A 64 -4.63 5.98 20.34
N ILE A 65 -4.96 4.68 20.27
CA ILE A 65 -6.33 4.20 20.49
C ILE A 65 -6.75 4.37 21.96
N LYS A 66 -5.86 4.06 22.91
CA LYS A 66 -6.12 4.26 24.34
C LYS A 66 -6.33 5.73 24.71
N GLU A 67 -5.57 6.64 24.09
CA GLU A 67 -5.75 8.08 24.25
C GLU A 67 -7.10 8.54 23.71
N TRP A 68 -7.49 8.04 22.54
CA TRP A 68 -8.82 8.29 22.00
C TRP A 68 -9.94 7.70 22.87
N LEU A 69 -9.75 6.51 23.45
CA LEU A 69 -10.69 5.88 24.37
C LEU A 69 -10.86 6.63 25.69
N ALA A 70 -9.80 7.28 26.18
CA ALA A 70 -9.80 8.10 27.39
C ALA A 70 -10.38 9.51 27.13
N GLY A 71 -10.35 9.98 25.88
CA GLY A 71 -10.89 11.26 25.46
C GLY A 71 -12.38 11.22 25.09
N ASP A 72 -12.79 12.23 24.32
CA ASP A 72 -14.15 12.35 23.79
C ASP A 72 -14.32 11.42 22.57
N ARG A 73 -15.00 10.28 22.77
CA ARG A 73 -15.27 9.23 21.76
C ARG A 73 -16.26 9.68 20.67
N SER A 74 -16.51 10.97 20.55
CA SER A 74 -17.47 11.57 19.62
C SER A 74 -17.07 11.42 18.15
N THR A 75 -15.78 11.24 17.86
CA THR A 75 -15.24 11.13 16.50
C THR A 75 -14.92 9.69 16.11
N ARG A 76 -15.14 9.32 14.84
CA ARG A 76 -14.74 8.01 14.31
C ARG A 76 -13.23 7.97 14.05
N LEU A 77 -12.65 6.77 14.08
CA LEU A 77 -11.25 6.53 13.77
C LEU A 77 -11.03 6.41 12.25
N CYS A 78 -9.93 6.94 11.76
CA CYS A 78 -9.47 6.73 10.39
C CYS A 78 -7.94 6.69 10.32
N THR A 79 -7.39 6.13 9.24
CA THR A 79 -5.93 6.09 9.06
C THR A 79 -5.39 7.46 8.65
N ALA A 80 -4.30 7.88 9.29
CA ALA A 80 -3.67 9.18 9.04
C ALA A 80 -2.90 9.27 7.71
N ARG A 81 -3.04 8.28 6.83
CA ARG A 81 -2.38 8.29 5.51
C ARG A 81 -2.85 9.53 4.74
N PRO A 82 -1.97 10.40 4.24
CA PRO A 82 -2.40 11.59 3.52
C PRO A 82 -3.23 11.27 2.28
N SER A 83 -4.22 12.10 1.96
CA SER A 83 -5.11 11.87 0.80
C SER A 83 -4.34 11.83 -0.53
N TRP A 84 -3.28 12.62 -0.68
CA TRP A 84 -2.43 12.61 -1.88
C TRP A 84 -1.61 11.32 -2.07
N GLN A 85 -1.51 10.49 -1.03
CA GLN A 85 -0.88 9.16 -1.11
C GLN A 85 -1.90 8.05 -1.31
N THR A 86 -3.19 8.34 -1.23
CA THR A 86 -4.25 7.34 -1.36
C THR A 86 -4.67 7.23 -2.83
N MET A 87 -4.86 6.00 -3.32
CA MET A 87 -5.27 5.73 -4.71
C MET A 87 -6.79 5.89 -4.90
N ASN A 88 -7.38 6.93 -4.31
CA ASN A 88 -8.82 7.20 -4.40
C ASN A 88 -9.06 8.54 -5.11
N VAL A 89 -9.98 8.54 -6.07
CA VAL A 89 -10.40 9.73 -6.81
C VAL A 89 -11.21 10.69 -5.92
N ARG A 90 -11.85 10.18 -4.86
CA ARG A 90 -12.63 10.99 -3.91
C ARG A 90 -11.72 11.69 -2.90
N HIS A 91 -11.94 12.99 -2.74
CA HIS A 91 -11.32 13.77 -1.69
C HIS A 91 -11.81 13.30 -0.31
N GLY A 92 -10.88 12.87 0.54
CA GLY A 92 -11.15 12.38 1.89
C GLY A 92 -11.50 13.49 2.90
N LEU A 93 -12.60 14.22 2.68
CA LEU A 93 -13.06 15.30 3.56
C LEU A 93 -13.29 14.82 5.00
N TYR A 94 -13.67 13.55 5.17
CA TYR A 94 -13.86 12.90 6.48
C TYR A 94 -12.63 12.98 7.39
N LYS A 95 -11.41 13.02 6.83
CA LYS A 95 -10.16 13.11 7.61
C LYS A 95 -10.00 14.40 8.40
N LYS A 96 -10.79 15.44 8.09
CA LYS A 96 -10.81 16.70 8.85
C LYS A 96 -11.66 16.60 10.13
N THR A 97 -12.66 15.72 10.13
CA THR A 97 -13.62 15.56 11.23
C THR A 97 -13.29 14.34 12.10
N TYR A 98 -12.58 13.35 11.54
CA TYR A 98 -12.31 12.07 12.19
C TYR A 98 -10.94 12.09 12.87
N THR A 99 -10.77 11.25 13.89
CA THR A 99 -9.49 11.08 14.56
C THR A 99 -8.55 10.27 13.67
N ASN A 100 -7.39 10.84 13.36
CA ASN A 100 -6.39 10.25 12.46
C ASN A 100 -5.37 9.43 13.25
N ILE A 101 -5.39 8.12 13.09
CA ILE A 101 -4.42 7.19 13.70
C ILE A 101 -3.22 7.04 12.76
N LYS A 102 -2.04 7.41 13.25
CA LYS A 102 -0.77 7.28 12.53
C LYS A 102 -0.30 5.84 12.58
N ILE A 103 -0.36 5.19 11.42
CA ILE A 103 0.12 3.83 11.18
C ILE A 103 1.35 4.00 10.30
N ASN A 104 2.56 3.91 10.87
CA ASN A 104 3.82 3.97 10.10
C ASN A 104 4.45 2.58 9.99
N LEU A 105 3.67 1.62 9.48
CA LEU A 105 4.06 0.22 9.35
C LEU A 105 4.17 -0.12 7.84
N VAL A 106 5.37 0.01 7.28
CA VAL A 106 5.68 -0.07 5.83
C VAL A 106 6.63 -1.22 5.45
N ASP A 107 7.08 -2.01 6.42
CA ASP A 107 8.18 -2.97 6.24
C ASP A 107 7.70 -4.38 5.91
N VAL A 108 8.55 -5.14 5.21
CA VAL A 108 8.41 -6.60 5.07
C VAL A 108 9.30 -7.24 6.14
N LEU A 109 8.68 -8.00 7.04
CA LEU A 109 9.34 -8.50 8.25
C LEU A 109 10.13 -9.78 8.00
N GLU A 110 9.53 -10.72 7.27
CA GLU A 110 10.09 -12.06 7.10
C GLU A 110 9.54 -12.73 5.84
N VAL A 111 10.41 -13.46 5.14
CA VAL A 111 10.04 -14.33 4.03
C VAL A 111 10.53 -15.73 4.38
N ASP A 112 9.58 -16.64 4.61
CA ASP A 112 9.85 -18.06 4.88
C ASP A 112 9.65 -18.84 3.56
N THR A 113 10.77 -19.30 3.00
CA THR A 113 10.81 -20.07 1.75
C THR A 113 10.38 -21.53 1.93
N ASP A 114 10.49 -22.07 3.15
CA ASP A 114 10.12 -23.47 3.43
C ASP A 114 8.60 -23.59 3.58
N LYS A 115 7.97 -22.62 4.27
CA LYS A 115 6.52 -22.56 4.45
C LYS A 115 5.79 -21.82 3.33
N MET A 116 6.53 -21.15 2.44
CA MET A 116 5.98 -20.30 1.37
C MET A 116 5.08 -19.18 1.93
N THR A 117 5.56 -18.51 2.98
CA THR A 117 4.82 -17.45 3.68
C THR A 117 5.61 -16.17 3.82
N VAL A 118 4.96 -15.02 3.62
CA VAL A 118 5.56 -13.69 3.80
C VAL A 118 4.80 -12.97 4.90
N ARG A 119 5.55 -12.45 5.87
CA ARG A 119 5.03 -11.59 6.92
C ARG A 119 5.40 -10.15 6.58
N CYS A 120 4.38 -9.30 6.44
CA CYS A 120 4.55 -7.91 6.04
C CYS A 120 3.60 -6.99 6.82
N GLU A 121 4.01 -5.74 6.93
CA GLU A 121 3.23 -4.67 7.55
C GLU A 121 2.14 -4.12 6.61
N PRO A 122 1.05 -3.53 7.15
CA PRO A 122 -0.12 -3.15 6.35
C PRO A 122 0.13 -2.07 5.28
N LEU A 123 1.12 -1.20 5.43
CA LEU A 123 1.49 -0.19 4.42
C LEU A 123 2.68 -0.61 3.55
N ALA A 124 3.15 -1.86 3.65
CA ALA A 124 4.06 -2.40 2.65
C ALA A 124 3.39 -2.38 1.27
N THR A 125 4.12 -1.93 0.25
CA THR A 125 3.58 -1.80 -1.10
C THR A 125 3.81 -3.07 -1.92
N MET A 126 2.95 -3.31 -2.91
CA MET A 126 3.08 -4.47 -3.81
C MET A 126 4.40 -4.47 -4.58
N GLY A 127 4.87 -3.29 -5.00
CA GLY A 127 6.19 -3.16 -5.62
C GLY A 127 7.33 -3.57 -4.69
N GLN A 128 7.23 -3.32 -3.37
CA GLN A 128 8.23 -3.78 -2.40
C GLN A 128 8.19 -5.30 -2.25
N LEU A 129 7.00 -5.89 -2.10
CA LEU A 129 6.86 -7.35 -2.01
C LEU A 129 7.40 -8.04 -3.26
N SER A 130 6.97 -7.62 -4.45
CA SER A 130 7.44 -8.18 -5.72
C SER A 130 8.95 -8.06 -5.88
N LYS A 131 9.55 -6.92 -5.52
CA LYS A 131 11.01 -6.73 -5.62
C LYS A 131 11.81 -7.63 -4.67
N ILE A 132 11.25 -7.97 -3.50
CA ILE A 132 11.88 -8.89 -2.54
C ILE A 132 11.72 -10.35 -2.99
N LEU A 133 10.56 -10.71 -3.54
CA LEU A 133 10.22 -12.09 -3.91
C LEU A 133 10.80 -12.50 -5.27
N GLN A 134 10.88 -11.60 -6.25
CA GLN A 134 11.44 -11.84 -7.58
C GLN A 134 12.84 -12.50 -7.59
N PRO A 135 13.87 -12.01 -6.85
CA PRO A 135 15.19 -12.63 -6.84
C PRO A 135 15.20 -14.02 -6.21
N MET A 136 14.18 -14.36 -5.41
CA MET A 136 14.00 -15.68 -4.81
C MET A 136 13.22 -16.63 -5.73
N GLY A 137 12.77 -16.18 -6.91
CA GLY A 137 11.91 -16.95 -7.80
C GLY A 137 10.51 -17.18 -7.25
N LEU A 138 10.04 -16.29 -6.35
CA LEU A 138 8.75 -16.37 -5.69
C LEU A 138 7.82 -15.25 -6.16
N SER A 139 6.51 -15.49 -6.11
CA SER A 139 5.48 -14.50 -6.40
C SER A 139 4.28 -14.67 -5.48
N ILE A 140 3.59 -13.57 -5.17
CA ILE A 140 2.27 -13.63 -4.55
C ILE A 140 1.26 -14.25 -5.54
N PRO A 141 0.23 -14.99 -5.06
CA PRO A 141 -0.76 -15.65 -5.93
C PRO A 141 -1.67 -14.66 -6.66
N VAL A 142 -1.98 -13.54 -6.01
CA VAL A 142 -2.80 -12.45 -6.55
C VAL A 142 -1.92 -11.22 -6.61
N VAL A 143 -1.41 -10.91 -7.81
CA VAL A 143 -0.52 -9.76 -8.07
C VAL A 143 -1.34 -8.60 -8.61
N PRO A 144 -1.42 -7.47 -7.88
CA PRO A 144 -2.04 -6.26 -8.37
C PRO A 144 -1.24 -5.56 -9.46
N GLU A 145 -1.93 -4.92 -10.41
CA GLU A 145 -1.30 -4.20 -11.52
C GLU A 145 -0.48 -2.98 -11.06
N LEU A 146 -0.87 -2.38 -9.93
CA LEU A 146 -0.28 -1.12 -9.45
C LEU A 146 0.65 -1.33 -8.25
N ASP A 147 1.95 -1.07 -8.44
CA ASP A 147 3.00 -1.20 -7.42
C ASP A 147 2.80 -0.35 -6.16
N GLN A 148 2.06 0.75 -6.28
CA GLN A 148 1.82 1.72 -5.21
C GLN A 148 0.67 1.30 -4.27
N LEU A 149 -0.02 0.22 -4.59
CA LEU A 149 -1.05 -0.35 -3.72
C LEU A 149 -0.39 -1.00 -2.50
N THR A 150 -1.05 -0.84 -1.35
CA THR A 150 -0.58 -1.34 -0.05
C THR A 150 -1.32 -2.61 0.31
N VAL A 151 -0.63 -3.57 0.94
CA VAL A 151 -1.21 -4.86 1.37
C VAL A 151 -2.48 -4.67 2.19
N GLY A 152 -2.45 -3.84 3.23
CA GLY A 152 -3.59 -3.59 4.09
C GLY A 152 -4.75 -2.89 3.38
N GLY A 153 -4.46 -2.09 2.36
CA GLY A 153 -5.50 -1.49 1.51
C GLY A 153 -6.25 -2.56 0.71
N LEU A 154 -5.51 -3.49 0.11
CA LEU A 154 -6.07 -4.58 -0.71
C LEU A 154 -6.84 -5.61 0.12
N VAL A 155 -6.35 -5.93 1.31
CA VAL A 155 -7.08 -6.80 2.25
C VAL A 155 -8.43 -6.19 2.64
N MET A 156 -8.48 -4.89 2.90
CA MET A 156 -9.71 -4.20 3.32
C MET A 156 -10.65 -3.90 2.15
N ASP A 157 -10.11 -3.76 0.93
CA ASP A 157 -10.86 -3.41 -0.28
C ASP A 157 -11.11 -4.61 -1.21
N THR A 158 -11.02 -5.83 -0.68
CA THR A 158 -11.27 -7.10 -1.41
C THR A 158 -10.22 -7.46 -2.47
N GLY A 159 -9.49 -6.50 -3.05
CA GLY A 159 -8.31 -6.75 -3.90
C GLY A 159 -8.55 -7.76 -5.02
N VAL A 160 -9.46 -7.44 -5.94
CA VAL A 160 -9.78 -8.27 -7.11
C VAL A 160 -8.74 -8.03 -8.20
N GLU A 161 -8.08 -9.09 -8.65
CA GLU A 161 -7.09 -9.02 -9.73
C GLU A 161 -7.28 -10.15 -10.73
N THR A 162 -6.48 -10.16 -11.81
CA THR A 162 -6.62 -11.13 -12.91
C THR A 162 -6.63 -12.58 -12.44
N SER A 163 -5.80 -12.97 -11.47
CA SER A 163 -5.74 -14.34 -10.96
C SER A 163 -6.78 -14.66 -9.87
N ALA A 164 -7.66 -13.72 -9.54
CA ALA A 164 -8.67 -13.91 -8.49
C ALA A 164 -9.73 -14.96 -8.85
N HIS A 165 -9.91 -15.30 -10.13
CA HIS A 165 -10.78 -16.40 -10.55
C HIS A 165 -10.21 -17.79 -10.20
N ILE A 166 -8.88 -17.90 -10.01
CA ILE A 166 -8.20 -19.15 -9.65
C ILE A 166 -8.01 -19.23 -8.13
N TYR A 167 -7.43 -18.18 -7.55
CA TYR A 167 -7.02 -18.16 -6.14
C TYR A 167 -8.00 -17.44 -5.22
N GLY A 168 -9.07 -16.87 -5.77
CA GLY A 168 -9.99 -16.01 -5.03
C GLY A 168 -9.44 -14.61 -4.80
N LEU A 169 -10.16 -13.85 -3.98
CA LEU A 169 -9.84 -12.47 -3.61
C LEU A 169 -8.55 -12.39 -2.78
N PHE A 170 -7.85 -11.25 -2.77
CA PHE A 170 -6.55 -11.10 -2.12
C PHE A 170 -6.54 -11.56 -0.64
N GLN A 171 -7.59 -11.21 0.11
CA GLN A 171 -7.74 -11.61 1.52
C GLN A 171 -7.85 -13.13 1.74
N HIS A 172 -8.20 -13.92 0.72
CA HIS A 172 -8.24 -15.38 0.84
C HIS A 172 -6.85 -16.02 0.89
N SER A 173 -5.84 -15.33 0.34
CA SER A 173 -4.44 -15.76 0.32
C SER A 173 -3.73 -15.46 1.65
N CYS A 174 -4.30 -14.58 2.48
CA CYS A 174 -3.77 -14.28 3.80
C CYS A 174 -4.10 -15.39 4.81
N ILE A 175 -3.09 -15.81 5.56
CA ILE A 175 -3.18 -16.91 6.53
C ILE A 175 -3.55 -16.39 7.92
N GLU A 176 -2.93 -15.26 8.30
CA GLU A 176 -3.03 -14.67 9.62
C GLU A 176 -3.08 -13.14 9.51
N PHE A 177 -3.87 -12.53 10.38
CA PHE A 177 -3.97 -11.08 10.52
C PHE A 177 -3.73 -10.68 11.97
N GLU A 178 -2.84 -9.72 12.18
CA GLU A 178 -2.71 -9.02 13.44
C GLU A 178 -3.56 -7.74 13.40
N LEU A 179 -4.53 -7.66 14.30
CA LEU A 179 -5.54 -6.60 14.34
C LEU A 179 -5.47 -5.86 15.68
N VAL A 180 -5.45 -4.54 15.63
CA VAL A 180 -5.66 -3.69 16.81
C VAL A 180 -7.13 -3.30 16.86
N LEU A 181 -7.82 -3.76 17.90
CA LEU A 181 -9.25 -3.50 18.10
C LEU A 181 -9.48 -2.10 18.69
N ALA A 182 -10.74 -1.65 18.62
CA ALA A 182 -11.13 -0.32 19.11
C ALA A 182 -10.99 -0.18 20.65
N ASP A 183 -10.90 -1.29 21.39
CA ASP A 183 -10.60 -1.32 22.82
C ASP A 183 -9.09 -1.21 23.12
N GLY A 184 -8.24 -1.20 22.08
CA GLY A 184 -6.80 -1.17 22.17
C GLY A 184 -6.15 -2.54 22.42
N SER A 185 -6.92 -3.63 22.40
CA SER A 185 -6.38 -4.99 22.42
C SER A 185 -5.80 -5.38 21.06
N VAL A 186 -4.78 -6.23 21.06
CA VAL A 186 -4.20 -6.81 19.84
C VAL A 186 -4.68 -8.25 19.76
N VAL A 187 -5.33 -8.59 18.65
CA VAL A 187 -5.85 -9.93 18.38
C VAL A 187 -5.18 -10.46 17.14
N ILE A 188 -4.64 -11.66 17.25
CA ILE A 188 -4.16 -12.42 16.11
C ILE A 188 -5.31 -13.32 15.67
N SER A 189 -5.81 -13.08 14.46
CA SER A 189 -6.83 -13.90 13.82
C SER A 189 -6.16 -14.74 12.75
N SER A 190 -6.00 -16.03 13.04
CA SER A 190 -5.56 -17.00 12.05
C SER A 190 -6.76 -17.71 11.43
N LYS A 191 -6.71 -17.95 10.13
CA LYS A 191 -7.73 -18.74 9.44
C LYS A 191 -7.60 -20.19 9.89
N ILE A 192 -8.65 -20.77 10.47
CA ILE A 192 -8.74 -22.22 10.67
C ILE A 192 -8.76 -22.86 9.27
N ARG A 193 -7.59 -23.37 8.88
CA ARG A 193 -7.20 -24.10 7.66
C ARG A 193 -8.37 -24.48 6.72
N SER A 194 -8.51 -23.76 5.61
CA SER A 194 -9.07 -24.30 4.36
C SER A 194 -7.93 -24.47 3.36
N PRO A 195 -7.68 -25.67 2.82
CA PRO A 195 -6.37 -26.08 2.27
C PRO A 195 -6.05 -25.59 0.84
N ARG A 196 -6.73 -24.58 0.29
CA ARG A 196 -6.69 -24.36 -1.17
C ARG A 196 -5.66 -23.38 -1.72
N VAL A 197 -5.11 -22.44 -0.93
CA VAL A 197 -4.25 -21.39 -1.50
C VAL A 197 -3.07 -21.05 -0.56
N PRO A 198 -1.82 -21.22 -1.00
CA PRO A 198 -0.64 -20.75 -0.27
C PRO A 198 -0.48 -19.23 -0.41
N SER A 199 0.11 -18.57 0.59
CA SER A 199 0.33 -17.10 0.59
C SER A 199 1.37 -16.63 -0.42
N ILE A 200 2.29 -17.50 -0.82
CA ILE A 200 3.30 -17.29 -1.86
C ILE A 200 3.35 -18.55 -2.73
N GLN A 201 3.65 -18.40 -4.01
CA GLN A 201 3.88 -19.50 -4.93
C GLN A 201 5.20 -19.31 -5.71
N PRO A 202 5.78 -20.39 -6.27
CA PRO A 202 6.89 -20.26 -7.19
C PRO A 202 6.48 -19.41 -8.39
N HIS A 203 7.41 -18.61 -8.92
CA HIS A 203 7.19 -17.80 -10.11
C HIS A 203 7.05 -18.70 -11.34
N LEU A 204 5.85 -19.27 -11.57
CA LEU A 204 5.50 -19.82 -12.86
C LEU A 204 5.50 -18.67 -13.86
N GLY A 205 6.36 -18.73 -14.87
CA GLY A 205 6.33 -17.77 -15.97
C GLY A 205 4.91 -17.70 -16.57
N TYR A 206 4.57 -16.55 -17.15
CA TYR A 206 3.29 -16.17 -17.79
C TYR A 206 2.81 -17.09 -18.94
N ARG A 207 3.00 -18.42 -18.87
CA ARG A 207 2.56 -19.38 -19.89
C ARG A 207 1.23 -20.05 -19.57
N GLU A 208 0.72 -19.97 -18.35
CA GLU A 208 -0.51 -20.67 -17.95
C GLU A 208 -1.70 -19.74 -17.65
N ALA A 209 -1.53 -18.41 -17.70
CA ALA A 209 -2.62 -17.46 -17.48
C ALA A 209 -3.52 -17.21 -18.72
N PHE A 210 -3.27 -17.92 -19.84
CA PHE A 210 -3.97 -17.74 -21.12
C PHE A 210 -4.35 -19.07 -21.82
N GLN A 211 -4.53 -20.16 -21.07
CA GLN A 211 -5.19 -21.36 -21.59
C GLN A 211 -6.59 -21.53 -20.99
#